data_AF-A0A0M3JI78-F1
#
_entry.id   AF-A0A0M3JI78-F1
#
_cell.length_a   1.000
_cell.length_b   1.000
_cell.length_c   1.000
_cell.angle_alpha   90.00
_cell.angle_beta   90.00
_cell.angle_gamma   90.00
#
_symmetry.space_group_name_H-M   'P 1'
#
loop_
_entity.id
_entity.type
_entity.pdbx_description
1 polymer ?
#
loop_
_entity_poly.entity_id
_entity_poly.type
_entity_poly.pdbx_seq_one_letter_code
_entity_poly.pdbx_strand_id
1 'polypeptide(L)' 'MKKDRIKYSEFYKGYSLYFKEALCVEQDQNVKEQIASLLLFESSNMKPGVKTSMGEYVARMQENQKNIYYLFAPK' A
#
# COMPACT_ATOMS: atom_id res chain seq x y z
N MET A 1 10.33 -4.46 -1.96
CA MET A 1 9.52 -4.91 -0.81
C MET A 1 9.96 -6.22 -0.17
N LYS A 2 9.88 -7.37 -0.86
CA LYS A 2 10.05 -8.69 -0.20
C LYS A 2 11.48 -9.06 0.18
N LYS A 3 12.49 -8.57 -0.54
CA LYS A 3 13.91 -8.88 -0.27
C LYS A 3 14.44 -8.23 1.01
N ASP A 4 14.07 -6.97 1.25
CA ASP A 4 14.44 -6.23 2.46
C ASP A 4 13.34 -5.21 2.77
N ARG A 5 12.58 -5.49 3.84
CA ARG A 5 11.42 -4.70 4.22
C ARG A 5 11.79 -3.46 5.03
N ILE A 6 12.88 -3.52 5.79
CA ILE A 6 13.36 -2.39 6.60
C ILE A 6 13.87 -1.31 5.66
N LYS A 7 14.78 -1.67 4.76
CA LYS A 7 15.33 -0.73 3.77
C LYS A 7 14.25 -0.16 2.85
N TYR A 8 13.29 -0.99 2.43
CA TYR A 8 12.18 -0.49 1.61
C TYR A 8 11.26 0.48 2.37
N SER A 9 11.05 0.28 3.68
CA SER A 9 10.27 1.21 4.50
C SER A 9 10.93 2.59 4.60
N GLU A 10 12.25 2.63 4.72
CA GLU A 10 13.02 3.89 4.72
C GLU A 10 12.94 4.59 3.36
N PHE A 11 13.19 3.86 2.27
CA PHE A 11 12.99 4.36 0.91
C PHE A 11 11.58 4.91 0.71
N TYR A 12 10.56 4.16 1.15
CA TYR A 12 9.17 4.58 1.02
C TYR A 12 8.88 5.89 1.76
N LYS A 13 9.47 6.10 2.95
CA LYS A 13 9.30 7.38 3.67
C LYS A 13 9.80 8.57 2.84
N GLY A 14 10.93 8.42 2.13
CA GLY A 14 11.50 9.50 1.30
C GLY A 14 10.77 9.71 -0.02
N TYR A 15 10.21 8.66 -0.63
CA TYR A 15 9.73 8.70 -2.02
C TYR A 15 8.23 8.45 -2.21
N SER A 16 7.48 8.15 -1.14
CA SER A 16 6.05 7.82 -1.23
C SER A 16 5.18 8.92 -1.86
N LEU A 17 5.61 10.18 -1.81
CA LEU A 17 4.92 11.29 -2.46
C LEU A 17 4.83 11.09 -3.97
N TYR A 18 5.94 10.71 -4.62
CA TYR A 18 6.00 10.52 -6.07
C TYR A 18 5.11 9.38 -6.55
N PHE A 19 4.99 8.30 -5.75
CA PHE A 19 4.08 7.20 -6.10
C PHE A 19 2.62 7.63 -6.05
N LYS A 20 2.26 8.45 -5.05
CA LYS A 20 0.90 8.99 -4.93
C LYS A 20 0.58 9.97 -6.05
N GLU A 21 1.54 10.83 -6.40
CA GLU A 21 1.41 11.75 -7.53
C GLU A 21 1.23 10.98 -8.84
N ALA A 22 2.09 10.00 -9.12
CA ALA A 22 2.00 9.18 -10.32
C ALA A 22 0.65 8.46 -10.44
N LEU A 23 0.07 7.98 -9.32
CA LEU A 23 -1.26 7.38 -9.30
C LEU A 23 -2.38 8.35 -9.70
N CYS A 24 -2.26 9.63 -9.33
CA CYS A 24 -3.24 10.66 -9.66
C CYS A 24 -3.16 11.09 -11.13
N VAL A 25 -1.94 11.11 -11.69
CA VAL A 25 -1.69 11.63 -13.06
C VAL A 25 -1.87 10.55 -14.13
N GLU A 26 -1.43 9.33 -13.84
CA GLU A 26 -1.54 8.20 -14.77
C GLU A 26 -3.00 7.99 -15.19
N GLN A 27 -3.22 7.52 -16.42
CA GLN A 27 -4.55 7.21 -16.95
C GLN A 27 -4.74 5.71 -17.16
N ASP A 28 -3.67 4.96 -17.45
CA ASP A 28 -3.71 3.51 -17.62
C ASP A 28 -3.90 2.80 -16.27
N GLN A 29 -5.00 2.06 -16.15
CA GLN A 29 -5.36 1.34 -14.92
C GLN A 29 -4.34 0.25 -14.55
N ASN A 30 -3.77 -0.45 -15.54
CA ASN A 30 -2.76 -1.48 -15.26
C ASN A 30 -1.49 -0.86 -14.69
N VAL A 31 -1.08 0.29 -15.23
CA VAL A 31 0.08 1.03 -14.72
C VAL A 31 -0.20 1.57 -13.31
N LYS A 32 -1.42 2.08 -13.06
CA LYS A 32 -1.85 2.47 -11.71
C LYS A 32 -1.73 1.31 -10.72
N GLU A 33 -2.18 0.12 -11.09
CA GLU A 33 -2.10 -1.04 -10.19
C GLU A 33 -0.66 -1.47 -9.92
N GLN A 34 0.22 -1.38 -10.92
CA GLN A 34 1.66 -1.60 -10.75
C GLN A 34 2.28 -0.58 -9.77
N ILE A 35 1.94 0.71 -9.91
CA ILE A 35 2.42 1.76 -8.98
C ILE A 35 1.82 1.54 -7.59
N ALA A 36 0.54 1.24 -7.48
CA ALA A 36 -0.15 0.99 -6.22
C ALA A 36 0.46 -0.18 -5.45
N SER A 37 1.03 -1.17 -6.14
CA SER A 37 1.75 -2.29 -5.52
C SER A 37 2.98 -1.87 -4.70
N LEU A 38 3.50 -0.66 -4.94
CA LEU A 38 4.63 -0.07 -4.22
C LEU A 38 4.21 0.64 -2.93
N LEU A 39 2.91 0.91 -2.75
CA LEU A 39 2.38 1.63 -1.59
C LEU A 39 2.38 0.77 -0.32
N LEU A 40 2.63 1.45 0.80
CA LEU A 40 2.58 0.89 2.14
C LEU A 40 1.58 1.66 3.01
N PHE A 41 0.81 0.90 3.80
CA PHE A 41 -0.28 1.39 4.65
C PHE A 41 -0.22 0.76 6.04
N GLU A 42 -0.81 1.38 7.04
CA GLU A 42 -1.14 0.67 8.29
C GLU A 42 -2.46 -0.11 8.10
N SER A 43 -2.69 -1.13 8.93
CA SER A 43 -3.90 -1.95 8.86
C SER A 43 -4.43 -2.20 10.26
N SER A 44 -5.76 -2.15 10.40
CA SER A 44 -6.46 -2.44 11.67
C SER A 44 -6.20 -3.84 12.21
N ASN A 45 -5.78 -4.78 11.34
CA ASN A 45 -5.45 -6.15 11.72
C ASN A 45 -3.95 -6.36 12.01
N MET A 46 -3.19 -5.27 12.21
CA MET A 46 -1.76 -5.31 12.52
C MET A 46 -1.43 -4.40 13.71
N LYS A 47 -0.25 -4.61 14.29
CA LYS A 47 0.23 -3.76 15.39
C LYS A 47 0.44 -2.31 14.89
N PRO A 48 0.18 -1.29 15.72
CA PRO A 48 0.42 0.11 15.36
C PRO A 48 1.85 0.34 14.84
N GLY A 49 1.98 1.14 13.78
CA GLY A 49 3.26 1.44 13.14
C GLY A 49 3.82 0.34 12.22
N VAL A 50 3.23 -0.87 12.21
CA VAL A 50 3.57 -1.90 11.23
C VAL A 50 2.86 -1.63 9.92
N LYS A 51 3.64 -1.47 8.85
CA LYS A 51 3.10 -1.23 7.51
C LYS A 51 2.90 -2.53 6.72
N THR A 52 1.86 -2.59 5.91
CA THR A 52 1.51 -3.66 4.96
C THR A 52 1.32 -3.09 3.56
N SER A 53 1.36 -3.94 2.53
CA SER A 53 1.01 -3.56 1.16
C SER A 53 -0.40 -3.98 0.77
N MET A 54 -0.86 -3.49 -0.39
CA MET A 54 -2.15 -3.90 -0.94
C MET A 54 -2.23 -5.40 -1.20
N GLY A 55 -1.18 -6.00 -1.81
CA GLY A 55 -1.16 -7.44 -2.06
C GLY A 55 -1.17 -8.28 -0.78
N GLU A 56 -0.55 -7.80 0.29
CA GLU A 56 -0.62 -8.47 1.60
C GLU A 56 -2.00 -8.34 2.25
N TYR A 57 -2.69 -7.21 2.06
CA TYR A 57 -4.09 -7.07 2.46
C TYR A 57 -4.97 -8.07 1.71
N VAL A 58 -4.83 -8.13 0.37
CA VAL A 58 -5.60 -9.05 -0.48
C VAL A 58 -5.40 -10.51 -0.09
N ALA A 59 -4.15 -10.91 0.23
CA ALA A 59 -3.85 -12.25 0.69
C ALA A 59 -4.51 -12.64 2.03
N ARG A 60 -5.02 -11.65 2.80
CA ARG A 60 -5.74 -11.85 4.07
C ARG A 60 -7.25 -11.64 3.94
N MET A 61 -7.75 -11.32 2.75
CA MET A 61 -9.19 -11.14 2.53
C MET A 61 -9.94 -12.46 2.79
N GLN A 62 -11.10 -12.36 3.43
CA GLN A 62 -11.99 -13.51 3.61
C GLN A 62 -12.56 -13.94 2.26
N GLU A 63 -12.95 -15.22 2.12
CA GLU A 63 -13.38 -15.82 0.84
C GLU A 63 -14.49 -15.04 0.11
N ASN A 64 -15.39 -14.38 0.87
CA ASN A 64 -16.51 -13.62 0.31
C ASN A 64 -16.28 -12.10 0.24
N GLN A 65 -15.12 -11.61 0.67
CA GLN A 65 -14.80 -10.20 0.65
C GLN A 65 -14.39 -9.77 -0.76
N LYS A 66 -15.16 -8.86 -1.38
CA LYS A 66 -14.85 -8.31 -2.72
C LYS A 66 -14.20 -6.93 -2.71
N ASN A 67 -14.26 -6.25 -1.57
CA ASN A 67 -13.85 -4.86 -1.43
C ASN A 67 -12.64 -4.73 -0.50
N ILE A 68 -11.78 -3.77 -0.80
CA ILE A 68 -10.70 -3.35 0.08
C ILE A 68 -11.22 -2.16 0.90
N TYR A 69 -11.25 -2.33 2.22
CA TYR A 69 -11.70 -1.27 3.13
C TYR A 69 -10.51 -0.43 3.60
N TYR A 70 -10.66 0.89 3.59
CA TYR A 70 -9.66 1.83 4.08
C TYR A 70 -10.31 2.94 4.91
N LEU A 71 -9.52 3.55 5.79
CA LEU A 71 -9.89 4.73 6.55
C LEU A 71 -8.73 5.72 6.50
N PHE A 72 -9.03 6.97 6.18
CA PHE A 72 -8.08 8.08 6.30
C PHE A 72 -8.42 8.88 7.56
N ALA A 73 -7.47 8.93 8.50
CA ALA A 73 -7.58 9.71 9.72
C ALA A 73 -6.22 10.33 10.07
N PRO A 74 -6.19 11.54 10.65
CA PRO A 74 -4.99 12.08 11.27
C PRO A 74 -4.47 11.12 12.36
N LYS A 75 -3.16 11.11 12.55
CA LYS A 75 -2.56 10.50 13.75
C LYS A 75 -2.68 11.43 14.94
#